data_AF-A0A1V5AP74-F1
#
_entry.id   AF-A0A1V5AP74-F1
#
_cell.length_a   1.000
_cell.length_b   1.000
_cell.length_c   1.000
_cell.angle_alpha   90.00
_cell.angle_beta   90.00
_cell.angle_gamma   90.00
#
_symmetry.space_group_name_H-M   'P 1'
#
loop_
_entity.id
_entity.type
_entity.pdbx_description
1 polymer ?
#
loop_
_entity_poly.entity_id
_entity_poly.type
_entity_poly.pdbx_seq_one_letter_code
_entity_poly.pdbx_strand_id
1 'polypeptide(L)'
;MMEEYTDIGATTLEAMQISRKSRKMISDLIGDDTLEDRIAQRCVIATGDTSVAEILRFLHQPVQAGLRALNKKAPIFVDIKMVEAGVVKMGHKSRIETIIGNGDDLAVAHGITRTSAGILALKERLSGSIIAIGNAPSALLALCDLMESDDVSPELVIGVPVGFVNAAESKERLRKIDVPSISTVGTRGGTPIAVAALNEIINTYARANR
;
A
#
# COMPACT_ATOMS: atom_id res chain seq x y z
N MET A 1 -10.56 -21.41 -8.28
CA MET A 1 -9.57 -20.30 -8.42
C MET A 1 -8.28 -20.48 -7.61
N MET A 2 -8.23 -21.38 -6.62
CA MET A 2 -7.08 -21.52 -5.72
C MET A 2 -5.95 -22.44 -6.26
N GLU A 3 -6.25 -23.39 -7.16
CA GLU A 3 -5.27 -24.34 -7.71
C GLU A 3 -4.19 -23.70 -8.59
N GLU A 4 -4.43 -22.48 -9.11
CA GLU A 4 -3.46 -21.72 -9.92
C GLU A 4 -2.80 -20.55 -9.16
N TYR A 5 -3.04 -20.40 -7.85
CA TYR A 5 -2.39 -19.34 -7.08
C TYR A 5 -0.87 -19.63 -7.00
N THR A 6 -0.09 -18.75 -7.60
CA THR A 6 1.38 -18.78 -7.56
C THR A 6 1.85 -17.43 -7.05
N ASP A 7 2.37 -17.39 -5.81
CA ASP A 7 3.07 -16.22 -5.31
C ASP A 7 4.36 -16.06 -6.13
N ILE A 8 4.53 -14.94 -6.83
CA ILE A 8 5.71 -14.72 -7.68
C ILE A 8 7.01 -14.67 -6.86
N GLY A 9 6.92 -14.48 -5.53
CA GLY A 9 8.05 -14.57 -4.61
C GLY A 9 8.38 -16.01 -4.15
N ALA A 10 7.47 -16.97 -4.31
CA ALA A 10 7.71 -18.36 -3.92
C ALA A 10 8.35 -19.14 -5.06
N THR A 11 9.68 -19.22 -5.08
CA THR A 11 10.45 -19.78 -6.21
C THR A 11 10.80 -21.25 -6.07
N THR A 12 10.69 -21.84 -4.87
CA THR A 12 10.95 -23.27 -4.62
C THR A 12 9.67 -24.05 -4.38
N LEU A 13 9.69 -25.36 -4.60
CA LEU A 13 8.53 -26.23 -4.36
C LEU A 13 8.04 -26.16 -2.90
N GLU A 14 8.96 -26.18 -1.95
CA GLU A 14 8.65 -26.04 -0.52
C GLU A 14 7.99 -24.69 -0.22
N ALA A 15 8.54 -23.58 -0.74
CA ALA A 15 7.97 -22.26 -0.56
C ALA A 15 6.55 -22.17 -1.15
N MET A 16 6.33 -22.75 -2.33
CA MET A 16 5.01 -22.82 -2.95
C MET A 16 4.02 -23.62 -2.10
N GLN A 17 4.43 -24.76 -1.54
CA GLN A 17 3.59 -25.59 -0.67
C GLN A 17 3.20 -24.86 0.62
N ILE A 18 4.16 -24.20 1.28
CA ILE A 18 3.92 -23.42 2.51
C ILE A 18 2.96 -22.26 2.22
N SER A 19 3.22 -21.50 1.15
CA SER A 19 2.37 -20.36 0.75
C SER A 19 0.94 -20.79 0.45
N ARG A 20 0.76 -21.88 -0.33
CA ARG A 20 -0.56 -22.44 -0.64
C ARG A 20 -1.29 -22.95 0.60
N LYS A 21 -0.60 -23.65 1.50
CA LYS A 21 -1.20 -24.17 2.73
C LYS A 21 -1.66 -23.03 3.64
N SER A 22 -0.83 -22.00 3.83
CA SER A 22 -1.18 -20.82 4.63
C SER A 22 -2.38 -20.09 4.03
N ARG A 23 -2.38 -19.82 2.72
CA ARG A 23 -3.53 -19.17 2.05
C ARG A 23 -4.81 -19.96 2.16
N LYS A 24 -4.77 -21.28 1.99
CA LYS A 24 -5.95 -22.14 2.15
C LYS A 24 -6.57 -22.00 3.54
N MET A 25 -5.75 -21.97 4.60
CA MET A 25 -6.26 -21.80 5.96
C MET A 25 -6.89 -20.41 6.18
N ILE A 26 -6.31 -19.37 5.58
CA ILE A 26 -6.81 -17.99 5.74
C ILE A 26 -8.02 -17.71 4.84
N SER A 27 -8.13 -18.32 3.65
CA SER A 27 -9.29 -18.17 2.77
C SER A 27 -10.58 -18.70 3.41
N ASP A 28 -10.49 -19.76 4.22
CA ASP A 28 -11.65 -20.30 4.94
C ASP A 28 -12.19 -19.31 6.00
N LEU A 29 -11.36 -18.38 6.48
CA LEU A 29 -11.71 -17.38 7.48
C LEU A 29 -12.15 -16.05 6.86
N ILE A 30 -11.51 -15.64 5.76
CA ILE A 30 -11.67 -14.30 5.17
C ILE A 30 -12.56 -14.31 3.92
N GLY A 31 -12.68 -15.45 3.24
CA GLY A 31 -13.24 -15.54 1.88
C GLY A 31 -12.15 -15.50 0.80
N ASP A 32 -12.50 -15.85 -0.44
CA ASP A 32 -11.62 -15.79 -1.64
C ASP A 32 -12.41 -15.43 -2.91
N ASP A 33 -13.53 -14.72 -2.77
CA ASP A 33 -14.43 -14.39 -3.86
C ASP A 33 -13.97 -13.16 -4.63
N THR A 34 -13.32 -12.22 -3.93
CA THR A 34 -12.91 -10.93 -4.49
C THR A 34 -11.39 -10.73 -4.49
N LEU A 35 -10.91 -9.76 -5.29
CA LEU A 35 -9.51 -9.36 -5.22
C LEU A 35 -9.18 -8.64 -3.89
N GLU A 36 -10.17 -8.03 -3.25
CA GLU A 36 -10.02 -7.40 -1.94
C GLU A 36 -9.84 -8.46 -0.85
N ASP A 37 -10.51 -9.61 -0.96
CA ASP A 37 -10.33 -10.76 -0.06
C ASP A 37 -8.89 -11.25 -0.11
N ARG A 38 -8.29 -11.33 -1.32
CA ARG A 38 -6.88 -11.73 -1.48
C ARG A 38 -5.90 -10.76 -0.82
N ILE A 39 -6.20 -9.47 -0.87
CA ILE A 39 -5.42 -8.44 -0.15
C ILE A 39 -5.58 -8.65 1.35
N ALA A 40 -6.81 -8.82 1.85
CA ALA A 40 -7.09 -9.05 3.26
C ALA A 40 -6.39 -10.33 3.77
N GLN A 41 -6.48 -11.45 3.04
CA GLN A 41 -5.76 -12.69 3.32
C GLN A 41 -4.25 -12.43 3.45
N ARG A 42 -3.64 -11.70 2.50
CA ARG A 42 -2.19 -11.44 2.53
C ARG A 42 -1.80 -10.55 3.70
N CYS A 43 -2.60 -9.54 4.04
CA CYS A 43 -2.39 -8.69 5.21
C CYS A 43 -2.49 -9.50 6.52
N VAL A 44 -3.45 -10.41 6.63
CA VAL A 44 -3.57 -11.33 7.78
C VAL A 44 -2.36 -12.26 7.86
N ILE A 45 -1.92 -12.85 6.75
CA ILE A 45 -0.73 -13.72 6.72
C ILE A 45 0.53 -12.95 7.13
N ALA A 46 0.69 -11.71 6.64
CA ALA A 46 1.86 -10.89 6.93
C ALA A 46 1.96 -10.42 8.39
N THR A 47 0.83 -10.39 9.10
CA THR A 47 0.73 -9.92 10.49
C THR A 47 0.54 -11.04 11.50
N GLY A 48 0.03 -12.20 11.06
CA GLY A 48 -0.44 -13.26 11.95
C GLY A 48 -1.71 -12.90 12.73
N ASP A 49 -2.43 -11.84 12.35
CA ASP A 49 -3.59 -11.31 13.07
C ASP A 49 -4.82 -11.27 12.15
N THR A 50 -5.80 -12.16 12.39
CA THR A 50 -7.04 -12.26 11.60
C THR A 50 -7.91 -11.03 11.72
N SER A 51 -7.84 -10.30 12.83
CA SER A 51 -8.65 -9.09 13.04
C SER A 51 -8.18 -7.89 12.19
N VAL A 52 -7.05 -8.04 11.47
CA VAL A 52 -6.64 -7.07 10.44
C VAL A 52 -7.65 -6.98 9.31
N ALA A 53 -8.29 -8.09 8.94
CA ALA A 53 -9.31 -8.10 7.89
C ALA A 53 -10.51 -7.19 8.25
N GLU A 54 -10.91 -7.18 9.51
CA GLU A 54 -12.06 -6.41 10.01
C GLU A 54 -11.86 -4.90 9.94
N ILE A 55 -10.60 -4.44 9.97
CA ILE A 55 -10.24 -3.02 9.98
C ILE A 55 -9.84 -2.49 8.60
N LEU A 56 -9.66 -3.34 7.59
CA LEU A 56 -9.35 -2.92 6.23
C LEU A 56 -10.55 -2.21 5.60
N ARG A 57 -10.27 -1.14 4.86
CA ARG A 57 -11.26 -0.38 4.09
C ARG A 57 -10.73 -0.17 2.69
N PHE A 58 -11.57 -0.51 1.71
CA PHE A 58 -11.30 -0.34 0.29
C PHE A 58 -12.30 0.67 -0.26
N LEU A 59 -11.83 1.73 -0.90
CA LEU A 59 -12.68 2.78 -1.45
C LEU A 59 -12.29 3.10 -2.90
N HIS A 60 -13.28 3.42 -3.72
CA HIS A 60 -13.14 3.81 -5.12
C HIS A 60 -12.36 2.80 -5.99
N GLN A 61 -12.62 1.51 -5.82
CA GLN A 61 -12.03 0.41 -6.63
C GLN A 61 -10.49 0.41 -6.65
N PRO A 62 -9.85 0.30 -5.47
CA PRO A 62 -8.41 0.54 -5.33
C PRO A 62 -7.58 -0.51 -6.05
N VAL A 63 -8.06 -1.76 -6.14
CA VAL A 63 -7.33 -2.84 -6.82
C VAL A 63 -7.23 -2.54 -8.31
N GLN A 64 -8.35 -2.20 -8.94
CA GLN A 64 -8.42 -1.87 -10.36
C GLN A 64 -7.57 -0.62 -10.67
N ALA A 65 -7.58 0.36 -9.79
CA ALA A 65 -6.72 1.55 -9.92
C ALA A 65 -5.23 1.19 -9.88
N GLY A 66 -4.81 0.35 -8.93
CA GLY A 66 -3.45 -0.18 -8.87
C GLY A 66 -3.05 -0.95 -10.13
N LEU A 67 -3.93 -1.81 -10.67
CA LEU A 67 -3.67 -2.54 -11.92
C LEU A 67 -3.50 -1.60 -13.11
N ARG A 68 -4.33 -0.55 -13.23
CA ARG A 68 -4.20 0.48 -14.28
C ARG A 68 -2.90 1.26 -14.13
N ALA A 69 -2.52 1.65 -12.91
CA ALA A 69 -1.28 2.35 -12.63
C ALA A 69 -0.06 1.52 -13.05
N LEU A 70 -0.03 0.23 -12.69
CA LEU A 70 1.04 -0.69 -13.07
C LEU A 70 1.12 -0.88 -14.59
N ASN A 71 -0.01 -0.95 -15.29
CA ASN A 71 -0.05 -1.01 -16.75
C ASN A 71 0.57 0.25 -17.40
N LYS A 72 0.29 1.43 -16.83
CA LYS A 72 0.92 2.71 -17.24
C LYS A 72 2.38 2.84 -16.80
N LYS A 73 2.93 1.86 -16.06
CA LYS A 73 4.27 1.91 -15.45
C LYS A 73 4.43 3.09 -14.50
N ALA A 74 3.34 3.51 -13.87
CA ALA A 74 3.31 4.63 -12.93
C ALA A 74 4.34 4.43 -11.81
N PRO A 75 5.03 5.50 -11.36
CA PRO A 75 5.95 5.38 -10.23
C PRO A 75 5.22 4.94 -8.96
N ILE A 76 5.94 4.24 -8.10
CA ILE A 76 5.49 3.80 -6.78
C ILE A 76 6.30 4.58 -5.74
N PHE A 77 5.64 5.45 -4.98
CA PHE A 77 6.25 6.15 -3.85
C PHE A 77 5.91 5.43 -2.55
N VAL A 78 6.92 5.21 -1.72
CA VAL A 78 6.75 4.55 -0.43
C VAL A 78 7.29 5.43 0.68
N ASP A 79 6.63 5.49 1.84
CA ASP A 79 7.01 6.48 2.85
C ASP A 79 8.43 6.29 3.40
N ILE A 80 8.83 5.05 3.68
CA ILE A 80 10.14 4.72 4.26
C ILE A 80 10.84 3.54 3.57
N LYS A 81 12.16 3.44 3.78
CA LYS A 81 13.02 2.35 3.25
C LYS A 81 12.54 0.94 3.60
N MET A 82 11.91 0.75 4.76
CA MET A 82 11.39 -0.57 5.15
C MET A 82 10.24 -1.02 4.25
N VAL A 83 9.38 -0.09 3.81
CA VAL A 83 8.33 -0.40 2.83
C VAL A 83 8.99 -0.71 1.49
N GLU A 84 9.93 0.12 1.02
CA GLU A 84 10.68 -0.12 -0.22
C GLU A 84 11.31 -1.52 -0.28
N ALA A 85 11.96 -1.93 0.81
CA ALA A 85 12.64 -3.21 0.91
C ALA A 85 11.67 -4.41 0.83
N GLY A 86 10.43 -4.24 1.28
CA GLY A 86 9.41 -5.28 1.28
C GLY A 86 8.63 -5.41 -0.04
N VAL A 87 8.64 -4.37 -0.89
CA VAL A 87 7.88 -4.38 -2.15
C VAL A 87 8.57 -5.25 -3.19
N VAL A 88 7.80 -6.14 -3.82
CA VAL A 88 8.29 -7.00 -4.90
C VAL A 88 8.57 -6.17 -6.14
N LYS A 89 9.77 -6.34 -6.71
CA LYS A 89 10.25 -5.58 -7.90
C LYS A 89 10.03 -6.31 -9.23
N MET A 90 9.63 -7.58 -9.17
CA MET A 90 9.44 -8.42 -10.35
C MET A 90 7.98 -8.37 -10.81
N GLY A 91 7.73 -8.61 -12.10
CA GLY A 91 6.39 -8.69 -12.66
C GLY A 91 5.76 -7.34 -13.06
N HIS A 92 6.48 -6.23 -12.88
CA HIS A 92 6.08 -4.90 -13.36
C HIS A 92 7.32 -4.06 -13.75
N LYS A 93 7.12 -2.89 -14.37
CA LYS A 93 8.20 -1.98 -14.80
C LYS A 93 8.19 -0.62 -14.09
N SER A 94 7.36 -0.45 -13.07
CA SER A 94 7.29 0.78 -12.28
C SER A 94 8.55 0.99 -11.45
N ARG A 95 9.05 2.23 -11.44
CA ARG A 95 10.12 2.64 -10.52
C ARG A 95 9.56 2.78 -9.11
N ILE A 96 10.28 2.25 -8.12
CA ILE A 96 9.96 2.42 -6.70
C ILE A 96 10.92 3.46 -6.12
N GLU A 97 10.41 4.39 -5.33
CA GLU A 97 11.19 5.45 -4.70
C GLU A 97 10.67 5.76 -3.29
N THR A 98 11.57 6.00 -2.35
CA THR A 98 11.19 6.41 -0.99
C THR A 98 10.85 7.89 -0.93
N ILE A 99 9.85 8.26 -0.15
CA ILE A 99 9.46 9.64 0.14
C ILE A 99 10.45 10.25 1.14
N ILE A 100 10.73 9.55 2.25
CA ILE A 100 11.74 10.00 3.22
C ILE A 100 13.11 10.16 2.56
N GLY A 101 13.83 11.22 2.92
CA GLY A 101 15.12 11.57 2.32
C GLY A 101 15.01 12.47 1.10
N ASN A 102 13.79 12.83 0.68
CA ASN A 102 13.55 13.97 -0.20
C ASN A 102 13.18 15.17 0.64
N GLY A 103 13.67 16.36 0.28
CA GLY A 103 13.27 17.61 0.94
C GLY A 103 13.74 17.74 2.39
N ASP A 104 14.86 17.13 2.78
CA ASP A 104 15.38 17.26 4.16
C ASP A 104 15.62 18.74 4.54
N ASP A 105 16.01 19.59 3.58
CA ASP A 105 16.13 21.05 3.78
C ASP A 105 14.77 21.70 4.11
N LEU A 106 13.67 21.25 3.49
CA LEU A 106 12.31 21.71 3.80
C LEU A 106 11.86 21.26 5.19
N ALA A 107 12.27 20.07 5.62
CA ALA A 107 11.98 19.57 6.96
C ALA A 107 12.58 20.50 8.03
N VAL A 108 13.83 20.91 7.83
CA VAL A 108 14.53 21.85 8.72
C VAL A 108 13.89 23.24 8.64
N ALA A 109 13.69 23.77 7.43
CA ALA A 109 13.19 25.13 7.22
C ALA A 109 11.78 25.35 7.79
N HIS A 110 10.91 24.34 7.73
CA HIS A 110 9.52 24.45 8.18
C HIS A 110 9.23 23.77 9.52
N GLY A 111 10.22 23.12 10.15
CA GLY A 111 10.01 22.39 11.41
C GLY A 111 9.04 21.22 11.29
N ILE A 112 8.96 20.59 10.12
CA ILE A 112 8.06 19.47 9.84
C ILE A 112 8.83 18.14 9.78
N THR A 113 8.10 17.02 9.79
CA THR A 113 8.73 15.71 9.67
C THR A 113 9.36 15.52 8.29
N ARG A 114 10.46 14.76 8.20
CA ARG A 114 11.11 14.43 6.91
C ARG A 114 10.18 13.75 5.90
N THR A 115 9.21 12.97 6.37
CA THR A 115 8.22 12.32 5.51
C THR A 115 7.19 13.31 4.97
N SER A 116 6.76 14.30 5.76
CA SER A 116 5.93 15.42 5.26
C SER A 116 6.70 16.27 4.25
N ALA A 117 7.96 16.60 4.57
CA ALA A 117 8.83 17.34 3.67
C ALA A 117 9.08 16.59 2.35
N GLY A 118 9.23 15.27 2.40
CA GLY A 118 9.35 14.43 1.21
C GLY A 118 8.11 14.46 0.33
N ILE A 119 6.90 14.48 0.90
CA ILE A 119 5.67 14.66 0.13
C ILE A 119 5.68 16.00 -0.62
N LEU A 120 6.03 17.08 0.08
CA LEU A 120 6.10 18.41 -0.53
C LEU A 120 7.16 18.49 -1.63
N ALA A 121 8.35 17.94 -1.39
CA ALA A 121 9.44 17.92 -2.36
C ALA A 121 9.12 17.10 -3.62
N LEU A 122 8.27 16.07 -3.49
CA LEU A 122 7.87 15.20 -4.59
C LEU A 122 6.57 15.62 -5.28
N LYS A 123 5.91 16.71 -4.84
CA LYS A 123 4.58 17.17 -5.29
C LYS A 123 4.34 16.98 -6.80
N GLU A 124 5.24 17.52 -7.64
CA GLU A 124 5.14 17.49 -9.11
C GLU A 124 5.18 16.08 -9.73
N ARG A 125 5.51 15.05 -8.95
CA ARG A 125 5.66 13.66 -9.40
C ARG A 125 4.60 12.72 -8.80
N LEU A 126 3.79 13.19 -7.85
CA LEU A 126 2.84 12.35 -7.13
C LEU A 126 1.56 12.06 -7.95
N SER A 127 1.18 12.93 -8.88
CA SER A 127 0.00 12.72 -9.73
C SER A 127 0.17 11.50 -10.64
N GLY A 128 -0.87 10.67 -10.71
CA GLY A 128 -0.90 9.41 -11.47
C GLY A 128 -0.06 8.28 -10.86
N SER A 129 0.56 8.49 -9.70
CA SER A 129 1.42 7.49 -9.03
C SER A 129 0.63 6.53 -8.13
N ILE A 130 1.29 5.45 -7.70
CA ILE A 130 0.86 4.66 -6.54
C ILE A 130 1.64 5.17 -5.33
N ILE A 131 0.95 5.45 -4.22
CA ILE A 131 1.59 5.88 -2.98
C ILE A 131 1.26 4.90 -1.86
N ALA A 132 2.26 4.34 -1.19
CA ALA A 132 2.09 3.44 -0.04
C ALA A 132 2.76 4.00 1.23
N ILE A 133 1.95 4.26 2.24
CA ILE A 133 2.36 4.85 3.52
C ILE A 133 2.07 3.84 4.62
N GLY A 134 3.13 3.17 5.10
CA GLY A 134 3.02 2.14 6.14
C GLY A 134 3.40 2.62 7.54
N ASN A 135 4.17 3.71 7.67
CA ASN A 135 4.78 4.10 8.93
C ASN A 135 4.42 5.50 9.39
N ALA A 136 4.36 6.50 8.50
CA ALA A 136 4.30 7.90 8.90
C ALA A 136 2.91 8.54 8.72
N PRO A 137 2.11 8.72 9.80
CA PRO A 137 0.86 9.50 9.73
C PRO A 137 1.07 10.91 9.16
N SER A 138 2.22 11.52 9.44
CA SER A 138 2.56 12.86 8.96
C SER A 138 2.75 12.94 7.44
N ALA A 139 3.20 11.86 6.78
CA ALA A 139 3.20 11.80 5.31
C ALA A 139 1.76 11.69 4.78
N LEU A 140 0.92 10.88 5.42
CA LEU A 140 -0.46 10.71 4.97
C LEU A 140 -1.26 12.01 5.12
N LEU A 141 -1.07 12.74 6.23
CA LEU A 141 -1.69 14.06 6.42
C LEU A 141 -1.23 15.06 5.35
N ALA A 142 0.08 15.18 5.11
CA ALA A 142 0.62 16.07 4.09
C ALA A 142 0.11 15.71 2.68
N LEU A 143 -0.02 14.42 2.38
CA LEU A 143 -0.61 13.97 1.12
C LEU A 143 -2.10 14.35 1.03
N CYS A 144 -2.87 14.19 2.12
CA CYS A 144 -4.26 14.62 2.18
C CYS A 144 -4.39 16.15 1.96
N ASP A 145 -3.52 16.96 2.57
CA ASP A 145 -3.50 18.42 2.36
C ASP A 145 -3.36 18.78 0.87
N LEU A 146 -2.43 18.11 0.16
CA LEU A 146 -2.22 18.33 -1.27
C LEU A 146 -3.39 17.82 -2.13
N MET A 147 -3.96 16.66 -1.80
CA MET A 147 -5.10 16.11 -2.57
C MET A 147 -6.36 16.96 -2.38
N GLU A 148 -6.64 17.45 -1.17
CA GLU A 148 -7.79 18.32 -0.90
C GLU A 148 -7.65 19.71 -1.54
N SER A 149 -6.41 20.13 -1.82
CA SER A 149 -6.12 21.38 -2.53
C SER A 149 -6.03 21.21 -4.05
N ASP A 150 -6.39 20.03 -4.59
CA ASP A 150 -6.27 19.66 -6.00
C ASP A 150 -4.84 19.77 -6.57
N ASP A 151 -3.83 19.81 -5.70
CA ASP A 151 -2.42 19.97 -6.06
C ASP A 151 -1.81 18.66 -6.58
N VAL A 152 -2.34 17.52 -6.12
CA VAL A 152 -1.90 16.18 -6.54
C VAL A 152 -3.08 15.23 -6.66
N SER A 153 -2.99 14.30 -7.63
CA SER A 153 -4.02 13.27 -7.83
C SER A 153 -3.37 11.90 -8.08
N PRO A 154 -3.00 11.15 -7.03
CA PRO A 154 -2.47 9.80 -7.17
C PRO A 154 -3.51 8.85 -7.78
N GLU A 155 -3.06 7.83 -8.53
CA GLU A 155 -3.97 6.81 -9.06
C GLU A 155 -4.37 5.81 -7.95
N LEU A 156 -3.54 5.60 -6.93
CA LEU A 156 -3.85 4.76 -5.77
C LEU A 156 -3.10 5.22 -4.52
N VAL A 157 -3.79 5.27 -3.37
CA VAL A 157 -3.18 5.50 -2.05
C VAL A 157 -3.42 4.31 -1.11
N ILE A 158 -2.34 3.66 -0.68
CA ILE A 158 -2.35 2.67 0.41
C ILE A 158 -1.93 3.40 1.69
N GLY A 159 -2.89 3.98 2.40
CA GLY A 159 -2.68 4.74 3.63
C GLY A 159 -2.97 3.90 4.86
N VAL A 160 -1.97 3.19 5.36
CA VAL A 160 -2.07 2.33 6.54
C VAL A 160 -1.00 2.64 7.60
N PRO A 161 -0.67 3.91 7.91
CA PRO A 161 0.30 4.20 8.95
C PRO A 161 -0.17 3.64 10.31
N VAL A 162 0.78 3.09 11.06
CA VAL A 162 0.59 2.66 12.45
C VAL A 162 0.93 3.81 13.41
N GLY A 163 0.27 3.86 14.55
CA GLY A 163 0.66 4.77 15.63
C GLY A 163 -0.48 5.15 16.56
N PHE A 164 -0.13 5.76 17.69
CA PHE A 164 -1.08 6.27 18.67
C PHE A 164 -1.36 7.77 18.52
N VAL A 165 -0.55 8.47 17.72
CA VAL A 165 -0.71 9.89 17.40
C VAL A 165 -1.00 10.01 15.91
N ASN A 166 -2.11 10.67 15.57
CA ASN A 166 -2.55 11.01 14.21
C ASN A 166 -2.75 9.85 13.22
N ALA A 167 -2.46 8.60 13.59
CA ALA A 167 -2.65 7.46 12.69
C ALA A 167 -4.12 7.24 12.35
N ALA A 168 -4.99 7.18 13.36
CA ALA A 168 -6.43 7.00 13.14
C ALA A 168 -7.03 8.17 12.35
N GLU A 169 -6.67 9.40 12.72
CA GLU A 169 -7.14 10.63 12.09
C GLU A 169 -6.70 10.76 10.63
N SER A 170 -5.42 10.51 10.33
CA SER A 170 -4.89 10.61 8.96
C SER A 170 -5.55 9.62 7.99
N LYS A 171 -5.86 8.41 8.47
CA LYS A 171 -6.58 7.40 7.68
C LYS A 171 -8.07 7.70 7.56
N GLU A 172 -8.67 8.29 8.58
CA GLU A 172 -10.05 8.78 8.50
C GLU A 172 -10.18 9.93 7.50
N ARG A 173 -9.20 10.84 7.48
CA ARG A 173 -9.14 11.91 6.49
C ARG A 173 -8.99 11.34 5.07
N LEU A 174 -8.08 10.39 4.85
CA LEU A 174 -7.92 9.72 3.55
C LEU A 174 -9.24 9.14 3.04
N ARG A 175 -10.04 8.52 3.92
CA ARG A 175 -11.33 7.91 3.54
C ARG A 175 -12.40 8.92 3.08
N LYS A 176 -12.19 10.21 3.31
CA LYS A 176 -13.12 11.29 2.90
C LYS A 176 -12.74 11.95 1.58
N ILE A 177 -11.57 11.62 1.03
CA ILE A 177 -11.06 12.16 -0.24
C ILE A 177 -11.46 11.20 -1.36
N ASP A 178 -11.93 11.74 -2.49
CA ASP A 178 -12.31 10.96 -3.67
C ASP A 178 -11.06 10.46 -4.42
N VAL A 179 -10.37 9.48 -3.82
CA VAL A 179 -9.18 8.83 -4.37
C VAL A 179 -9.25 7.32 -4.13
N PRO A 180 -8.93 6.48 -5.13
CA PRO A 180 -8.80 5.04 -4.91
C PRO A 180 -7.83 4.76 -3.77
N SER A 181 -8.34 4.10 -2.72
CA SER A 181 -7.55 3.92 -1.52
C SER A 181 -7.80 2.63 -0.76
N ILE A 182 -6.73 2.19 -0.09
CA ILE A 182 -6.74 1.11 0.89
C ILE A 182 -6.26 1.70 2.21
N SER A 183 -7.06 1.59 3.26
CA SER A 183 -6.71 2.08 4.59
C SER A 183 -7.10 1.09 5.69
N THR A 184 -6.67 1.37 6.92
CA THR A 184 -7.14 0.67 8.12
C THR A 184 -7.86 1.61 9.08
N VAL A 185 -8.76 1.08 9.90
CA VAL A 185 -9.42 1.81 11.00
C VAL A 185 -8.58 1.74 12.29
N GLY A 186 -8.58 2.82 13.07
CA GLY A 186 -7.92 2.87 14.38
C GLY A 186 -6.40 3.07 14.31
N THR A 187 -5.67 2.62 15.32
CA THR A 187 -4.21 2.83 15.48
C THR A 187 -3.36 1.81 14.73
N ARG A 188 -3.93 0.65 14.38
CA ARG A 188 -3.22 -0.46 13.73
C ARG A 188 -2.99 -0.18 12.25
N GLY A 189 -1.88 -0.69 11.74
CA GLY A 189 -1.37 -0.38 10.40
C GLY A 189 0.00 -1.00 10.26
N GLY A 190 0.89 -0.33 9.56
CA GLY A 190 2.31 -0.67 9.55
C GLY A 190 2.81 -1.04 8.16
N THR A 191 4.13 -1.07 8.06
CA THR A 191 4.86 -1.60 6.91
C THR A 191 4.35 -2.98 6.45
N PRO A 192 4.08 -3.98 7.33
CA PRO A 192 3.61 -5.29 6.87
C PRO A 192 2.31 -5.22 6.07
N ILE A 193 1.34 -4.41 6.50
CA ILE A 193 0.05 -4.25 5.82
C ILE A 193 0.23 -3.49 4.51
N ALA A 194 1.01 -2.40 4.51
CA ALA A 194 1.27 -1.62 3.30
C ALA A 194 1.92 -2.48 2.20
N VAL A 195 2.97 -3.21 2.58
CA VAL A 195 3.72 -4.11 1.69
C VAL A 195 2.84 -5.27 1.21
N ALA A 196 2.07 -5.90 2.10
CA ALA A 196 1.17 -6.99 1.74
C ALA A 196 0.12 -6.54 0.72
N ALA A 197 -0.55 -5.41 0.95
CA ALA A 197 -1.57 -4.89 0.04
C ALA A 197 -0.97 -4.57 -1.33
N LEU A 198 0.15 -3.84 -1.37
CA LEU A 198 0.81 -3.49 -2.63
C LEU A 198 1.31 -4.72 -3.39
N ASN A 199 1.94 -5.68 -2.69
CA ASN A 199 2.45 -6.88 -3.32
C ASN A 199 1.33 -7.79 -3.86
N GLU A 200 0.14 -7.82 -3.26
CA GLU A 200 -0.97 -8.60 -3.81
C GLU A 200 -1.52 -7.97 -5.11
N ILE A 201 -1.54 -6.64 -5.20
CA ILE A 201 -1.85 -5.93 -6.44
C ILE A 201 -0.80 -6.26 -7.52
N ILE A 202 0.49 -6.21 -7.18
CA ILE A 202 1.59 -6.56 -8.09
C ILE A 202 1.50 -8.02 -8.54
N ASN A 203 1.23 -8.95 -7.62
CA ASN A 203 1.05 -10.38 -7.94
C ASN A 203 -0.13 -10.57 -8.89
N THR A 204 -1.25 -9.90 -8.64
CA THR A 204 -2.44 -9.96 -9.49
C THR A 204 -2.13 -9.42 -10.89
N TYR A 205 -1.45 -8.28 -10.98
CA TYR A 205 -1.01 -7.70 -12.25
C TYR A 205 -0.08 -8.64 -13.02
N ALA A 206 0.94 -9.17 -12.36
CA ALA A 206 1.92 -10.05 -12.99
C ALA A 206 1.28 -11.34 -13.52
N ARG A 207 0.31 -11.92 -12.80
CA ARG A 207 -0.42 -13.12 -13.23
C ARG A 207 -1.30 -12.86 -14.47
N ALA A 208 -1.89 -11.68 -14.58
CA ALA A 208 -2.73 -11.32 -15.73
C ALA A 208 -1.92 -11.01 -17.00
N ASN A 209 -0.60 -10.79 -16.88
CA ASN A 209 0.29 -10.40 -17.98
C ASN A 209 1.43 -11.42 -18.20
N ARG A 210 1.21 -12.68 -17.80
CA ARG A 210 2.10 -13.81 -18.08
C ARG A 210 1.82 -14.42 -19.45
#